data_AF-A0A7V9IIX8-F1
#
_entry.id   AF-A0A7V9IIX8-F1
#
_cell.length_a   1.000
_cell.length_b   1.000
_cell.length_c   1.000
_cell.angle_alpha   90.00
_cell.angle_beta   90.00
_cell.angle_gamma   90.00
#
_symmetry.space_group_name_H-M   'P 1'
#
loop_
_entity.id
_entity.type
_entity.pdbx_description
1 polymer ?
#
loop_
_entity_poly.entity_id
_entity_poly.type
_entity_poly.pdbx_seq_one_letter_code
_entity_poly.pdbx_strand_id
1 'polypeptide(L)'
;MAGNPLNDPNFAANSAATVERFVGNIRRKAVQPVVLAARATVFGLLGAFLGILALVLLLVALTRGLQALLDIFVTQPRAVYLSYLIMGGLLCVVGLVLMSKRAPKPTTTRR
;
A
#
# COMPACT_ATOMS: atom_id res chain seq x y z
N MET A 1 10.19 16.28 -60.04
CA MET A 1 9.00 16.38 -59.17
C MET A 1 9.26 15.54 -57.92
N ALA A 2 9.78 16.16 -56.85
CA ALA A 2 10.06 15.46 -55.60
C ALA A 2 9.88 16.47 -54.46
N GLY A 3 9.01 16.16 -53.49
CA GLY A 3 8.71 17.02 -52.35
C GLY A 3 7.24 17.12 -51.94
N ASN A 4 6.30 16.48 -52.67
CA ASN A 4 4.88 16.46 -52.28
C ASN A 4 4.59 15.24 -51.40
N PRO A 5 4.19 15.40 -50.13
CA PRO A 5 3.94 14.28 -49.20
C PRO A 5 2.77 13.38 -49.63
N LEU A 6 1.86 13.86 -50.49
CA LEU A 6 0.71 13.08 -50.97
C LEU A 6 1.07 12.05 -52.06
N ASN A 7 2.29 12.08 -52.60
CA ASN A 7 2.73 11.17 -53.68
C ASN A 7 3.95 10.31 -53.28
N ASP A 8 4.31 10.28 -51.99
CA ASP A 8 5.39 9.45 -51.45
C ASP A 8 4.80 8.12 -50.95
N PRO A 9 5.25 6.96 -51.45
CA PRO A 9 4.73 5.64 -51.05
C PRO A 9 4.85 5.36 -49.54
N ASN A 10 5.74 6.07 -48.82
CA ASN A 10 5.95 5.87 -47.39
C ASN A 10 5.17 6.86 -46.50
N PHE A 11 4.45 7.81 -47.08
CA PHE A 11 3.72 8.85 -46.33
C PHE A 11 2.62 8.27 -45.43
N ALA A 12 1.87 7.28 -45.94
CA ALA A 12 0.80 6.64 -45.18
C ALA A 12 1.35 5.92 -43.93
N ALA A 13 2.45 5.19 -44.08
CA ALA A 13 3.11 4.49 -42.97
C ALA A 13 3.65 5.47 -41.92
N ASN A 14 4.32 6.55 -42.34
CA ASN A 14 4.88 7.56 -41.44
C ASN A 14 3.80 8.37 -40.70
N SER A 15 2.69 8.69 -41.36
CA SER A 15 1.56 9.40 -40.76
C SER A 15 0.85 8.54 -39.73
N ALA A 16 0.57 7.28 -40.04
CA ALA A 16 -0.02 6.32 -39.11
C ALA A 16 0.87 6.11 -37.87
N ALA A 17 2.18 5.94 -38.08
CA ALA A 17 3.14 5.78 -37.00
C ALA A 17 3.20 7.02 -36.07
N THR A 18 3.02 8.22 -36.63
CA THR A 18 3.01 9.46 -35.85
C THR A 18 1.75 9.56 -34.98
N VAL A 19 0.59 9.22 -35.55
CA VAL A 19 -0.68 9.18 -34.81
C VAL A 19 -0.63 8.13 -33.69
N GLU A 20 -0.14 6.94 -33.98
CA GLU A 20 0.01 5.87 -32.98
C GLU A 20 0.94 6.29 -31.83
N ARG A 21 2.07 6.94 -32.14
CA ARG A 21 2.99 7.48 -31.12
C ARG A 21 2.31 8.53 -30.24
N PHE A 22 1.50 9.40 -30.82
CA PHE A 22 0.76 10.43 -30.09
C PHE A 22 -0.30 9.83 -29.15
N VAL A 23 -1.14 8.93 -29.67
CA VAL A 23 -2.17 8.22 -28.90
C VAL A 23 -1.51 7.38 -27.81
N GLY A 24 -0.42 6.69 -28.13
CA GLY A 24 0.39 5.94 -27.17
C GLY A 24 0.93 6.83 -26.05
N ASN A 25 1.40 8.04 -26.37
CA ASN A 25 1.84 9.01 -25.37
C ASN A 25 0.72 9.50 -24.46
N ILE A 26 -0.46 9.81 -25.02
CA ILE A 26 -1.62 10.24 -24.23
C ILE A 26 -2.05 9.10 -23.29
N ARG A 27 -2.15 7.86 -23.80
CA ARG A 27 -2.51 6.70 -23.01
C ARG A 27 -1.53 6.45 -21.86
N ARG A 28 -0.22 6.55 -22.13
CA ARG A 28 0.83 6.38 -21.11
C ARG A 28 0.81 7.48 -20.04
N LYS A 29 0.58 8.74 -20.43
CA LYS A 29 0.61 9.88 -19.48
C LYS A 29 -0.68 10.12 -18.73
N ALA A 30 -1.84 9.85 -19.33
CA ALA A 30 -3.13 10.16 -18.73
C ALA A 30 -3.85 8.92 -18.19
N VAL A 31 -3.91 7.84 -18.97
CA VAL A 31 -4.79 6.69 -18.63
C VAL A 31 -4.12 5.73 -17.66
N GLN A 32 -2.90 5.32 -17.96
CA GLN A 32 -2.16 4.35 -17.13
C GLN A 32 -1.96 4.78 -15.67
N PRO A 33 -1.49 6.00 -15.36
CA PRO A 33 -1.29 6.42 -13.97
C PRO A 33 -2.60 6.58 -13.21
N VAL A 34 -3.67 7.02 -13.87
CA VAL A 34 -4.99 7.18 -13.23
C VAL A 34 -5.57 5.82 -12.83
N VAL A 35 -5.48 4.81 -13.71
CA VAL A 35 -5.95 3.45 -13.40
C VAL A 35 -5.12 2.83 -12.28
N LEU A 36 -3.79 3.06 -12.28
CA LEU A 36 -2.93 2.60 -11.19
C LEU A 36 -3.29 3.26 -9.86
N ALA A 37 -3.49 4.58 -9.85
CA ALA A 37 -3.90 5.33 -8.66
C ALA A 37 -5.24 4.83 -8.12
N ALA A 38 -6.24 4.65 -8.98
CA ALA A 38 -7.54 4.12 -8.59
C ALA A 38 -7.43 2.73 -7.94
N ARG A 39 -6.66 1.82 -8.55
CA ARG A 39 -6.40 0.48 -7.98
C ARG A 39 -5.67 0.57 -6.65
N ALA A 40 -4.63 1.41 -6.56
CA ALA A 40 -3.88 1.60 -5.32
C ALA A 40 -4.77 2.15 -4.20
N THR A 41 -5.70 3.04 -4.50
CA THR A 41 -6.68 3.55 -3.52
C THR A 41 -7.61 2.45 -3.05
N VAL A 42 -8.20 1.67 -3.96
CA VAL A 42 -9.15 0.60 -3.58
C VAL A 42 -8.46 -0.49 -2.78
N PHE A 43 -7.33 -1.02 -3.28
CA PHE A 43 -6.59 -2.06 -2.56
C PHE A 43 -5.95 -1.54 -1.28
N GLY A 44 -5.50 -0.28 -1.26
CA GLY A 44 -5.00 0.37 -0.05
C GLY A 44 -6.08 0.50 1.03
N LEU A 45 -7.29 0.90 0.64
CA LEU A 45 -8.40 1.04 1.57
C LEU A 45 -8.88 -0.33 2.09
N LEU A 46 -9.06 -1.32 1.20
CA LEU A 46 -9.39 -2.69 1.60
C LEU A 46 -8.31 -3.26 2.53
N GLY A 47 -7.05 -3.12 2.15
CA GLY A 47 -5.91 -3.60 2.95
C GLY A 47 -5.84 -2.92 4.31
N ALA A 48 -6.12 -1.62 4.39
CA ALA A 48 -6.19 -0.91 5.66
C ALA A 48 -7.31 -1.42 6.56
N PHE A 49 -8.53 -1.58 6.03
CA PHE A 49 -9.65 -2.12 6.78
C PHE A 49 -9.39 -3.54 7.30
N LEU A 50 -8.94 -4.43 6.42
CA LEU A 50 -8.58 -5.80 6.76
C LEU A 50 -7.41 -5.85 7.77
N GLY A 51 -6.42 -4.97 7.60
CA GLY A 51 -5.29 -4.86 8.50
C GLY A 51 -5.69 -4.41 9.91
N ILE A 52 -6.57 -3.40 10.02
CA ILE A 52 -7.11 -2.96 11.31
C ILE A 52 -7.91 -4.08 11.98
N LEU A 53 -8.79 -4.74 11.22
CA LEU A 53 -9.60 -5.84 11.74
C LEU A 53 -8.72 -7.00 12.24
N ALA A 54 -7.73 -7.41 11.43
CA ALA A 54 -6.78 -8.44 11.81
C ALA A 54 -5.97 -8.05 13.06
N LEU A 55 -5.56 -6.79 13.18
CA LEU A 55 -4.85 -6.27 14.35
C LEU A 55 -5.70 -6.33 15.61
N VAL A 56 -6.98 -5.93 15.52
CA VAL A 56 -7.93 -6.01 16.64
C VAL A 56 -8.14 -7.46 17.07
N LEU A 57 -8.41 -8.36 16.11
CA LEU A 57 -8.59 -9.78 16.41
C LEU A 57 -7.34 -10.39 17.04
N LEU A 58 -6.15 -10.05 16.54
CA LEU A 58 -4.88 -10.49 17.11
C LEU A 58 -4.73 -10.00 18.55
N LEU A 59 -5.05 -8.74 18.84
CA LEU A 59 -5.02 -8.20 20.20
C LEU A 59 -5.96 -8.94 21.14
N VAL A 60 -7.19 -9.21 20.69
CA VAL A 60 -8.20 -9.94 21.46
C VAL A 60 -7.78 -11.39 21.69
N ALA A 61 -7.26 -12.05 20.65
CA ALA A 61 -6.78 -13.42 20.76
C ALA A 61 -5.58 -13.53 21.72
N LEU A 62 -4.64 -12.58 21.67
CA LEU A 62 -3.49 -12.57 22.57
C LEU A 62 -3.89 -12.26 24.01
N THR A 63 -4.74 -11.26 24.24
CA THR A 63 -5.24 -10.94 25.60
C THR A 63 -5.97 -12.13 26.21
N ARG A 64 -6.91 -12.73 25.47
CA ARG A 64 -7.69 -13.89 25.93
C ARG A 64 -6.82 -15.14 26.08
N GLY A 65 -5.89 -15.37 25.15
CA GLY A 65 -4.96 -16.49 25.19
C GLY A 65 -4.01 -16.41 26.39
N LEU A 66 -3.45 -15.24 26.68
CA LEU A 66 -2.63 -15.02 27.87
C LEU A 66 -3.42 -15.22 29.15
N GLN A 67 -4.64 -14.68 29.24
CA GLN A 67 -5.50 -14.87 30.42
C GLN A 67 -5.78 -16.36 30.66
N ALA A 68 -6.14 -17.12 29.62
CA ALA A 68 -6.40 -18.55 29.72
C ALA A 68 -5.15 -19.37 30.11
N LEU A 69 -3.97 -18.99 29.60
CA LEU A 69 -2.69 -19.64 29.96
C LEU A 69 -2.28 -19.31 31.41
N LEU A 70 -2.51 -18.09 31.87
CA LEU A 70 -2.12 -17.66 33.22
C LEU A 70 -3.05 -18.19 34.32
N ASP A 71 -4.34 -18.41 34.02
CA ASP A 71 -5.30 -18.99 34.98
C ASP A 71 -4.92 -20.42 35.40
N ILE A 72 -4.08 -21.11 34.61
CA ILE A 72 -3.53 -22.43 34.94
C ILE A 72 -2.52 -22.35 36.11
N PHE A 73 -1.83 -21.22 36.27
CA PHE A 73 -0.71 -21.08 37.21
C PHE A 73 -0.92 -20.03 38.31
N VAL A 74 -1.86 -19.08 38.16
CA VAL A 74 -2.03 -17.94 39.08
C VAL A 74 -3.52 -17.66 39.34
N THR A 75 -3.88 -17.39 40.60
CA THR A 75 -5.23 -16.97 41.01
C THR A 75 -5.78 -15.80 40.17
N GLN A 76 -6.98 -16.02 39.61
CA GLN A 76 -7.82 -15.16 38.76
C GLN A 76 -7.61 -13.62 38.87
N PRO A 77 -7.60 -12.98 40.06
CA PRO A 77 -7.46 -11.53 40.15
C PRO A 77 -6.09 -10.98 39.70
N ARG A 78 -4.99 -11.73 39.80
CA ARG A 78 -3.64 -11.26 39.40
C ARG A 78 -3.39 -11.46 37.90
N ALA A 79 -3.99 -12.49 37.31
CA ALA A 79 -3.84 -12.83 35.89
C ALA A 79 -4.35 -11.72 34.95
N VAL A 80 -5.41 -11.01 35.36
CA VAL A 80 -6.01 -9.91 34.60
C VAL A 80 -5.04 -8.73 34.45
N TYR A 81 -4.42 -8.27 35.55
CA TYR A 81 -3.49 -7.14 35.52
C TYR A 81 -2.20 -7.44 34.74
N LEU A 82 -1.65 -8.65 34.89
CA LEU A 82 -0.48 -9.07 34.12
C LEU A 82 -0.78 -9.12 32.62
N SER A 83 -1.97 -9.60 32.24
CA SER A 83 -2.37 -9.68 30.83
C SER A 83 -2.50 -8.29 30.18
N TYR A 84 -3.07 -7.31 30.89
CA TYR A 84 -3.13 -5.94 30.38
C TYR A 84 -1.75 -5.27 30.30
N LEU A 85 -0.87 -5.53 31.28
CA LEU A 85 0.49 -4.99 31.29
C LEU A 85 1.33 -5.55 30.13
N ILE A 86 1.24 -6.87 29.88
CA ILE A 86 1.97 -7.53 28.80
C ILE A 86 1.45 -7.07 27.43
N MET A 87 0.12 -6.92 27.25
CA MET A 87 -0.40 -6.42 25.97
C MET A 87 -0.16 -4.95 25.72
N GLY A 88 -0.24 -4.11 26.76
CA GLY A 88 0.18 -2.71 26.66
C GLY A 88 1.65 -2.61 26.27
N GLY A 89 2.52 -3.40 26.91
CA GLY A 89 3.94 -3.48 26.59
C GLY A 89 4.22 -3.95 25.15
N LEU A 90 3.58 -5.03 24.73
CA LEU A 90 3.73 -5.57 23.37
C LEU A 90 3.30 -4.54 22.32
N LEU A 91 2.18 -3.85 22.54
CA LEU A 91 1.69 -2.82 21.63
C LEU A 91 2.63 -1.62 21.55
N CYS A 92 3.20 -1.18 22.67
CA CYS A 92 4.23 -0.14 22.68
C CYS A 92 5.49 -0.56 21.89
N VAL A 93 5.95 -1.80 22.05
CA VAL A 93 7.11 -2.31 21.32
C VAL A 93 6.82 -2.38 19.82
N VAL A 94 5.66 -2.93 19.44
CA VAL A 94 5.23 -3.00 18.03
C VAL A 94 5.11 -1.59 17.43
N GLY A 95 4.50 -0.65 18.17
CA GLY A 95 4.41 0.75 17.78
C GLY A 95 5.78 1.39 17.55
N LEU A 96 6.74 1.17 18.45
CA LEU A 96 8.12 1.65 18.31
C LEU A 96 8.83 1.06 17.09
N VAL A 97 8.66 -0.24 16.83
CA VAL A 97 9.24 -0.90 15.65
C VAL A 97 8.65 -0.36 14.34
N LEU A 98 7.34 -0.15 14.30
CA LEU A 98 6.66 0.46 13.16
C LEU A 98 7.14 1.90 12.91
N MET A 99 7.31 2.68 13.98
CA MET A 99 7.84 4.05 13.92
C MET A 99 9.29 4.08 13.41
N SER A 100 10.09 3.08 13.78
CA SER A 100 11.49 2.91 13.33
C SER A 100 11.58 2.52 11.85
N LYS A 101 10.61 1.76 11.34
CA LYS A 101 10.54 1.35 9.93
C LYS A 101 9.92 2.40 9.00
N ARG A 102 9.50 3.55 9.51
CA ARG A 102 9.02 4.68 8.70
C ARG A 102 10.12 5.13 7.72
N ALA A 103 9.92 4.90 6.43
CA ALA A 103 10.82 5.39 5.39
C ALA A 103 10.84 6.93 5.39
N PRO A 104 12.01 7.58 5.28
CA PRO A 104 12.09 9.02 5.10
C PRO A 104 11.41 9.42 3.79
N LYS A 105 10.63 10.51 3.79
CA LYS A 105 10.03 11.05 2.56
C LYS A 105 11.17 11.32 1.56
N PRO A 106 11.00 10.98 0.26
CA PRO A 106 12.01 11.30 -0.73
C PRO A 106 12.15 12.82 -0.79
N THR A 107 13.30 13.31 -0.33
CA THR A 107 13.68 14.71 -0.47
C THR A 107 13.79 14.97 -1.96
N THR A 108 12.78 15.62 -2.54
CA THR A 108 12.83 16.10 -3.93
C THR A 108 13.87 17.19 -4.02
N THR A 109 15.14 16.81 -4.20
CA THR A 109 16.20 17.73 -4.59
C THR A 109 15.95 18.13 -6.04
N ARG A 110 15.25 19.26 -6.22
CA ARG A 110 15.10 19.93 -7.50
C ARG A 110 16.36 20.77 -7.73
N ARG A 111 17.23 20.35 -8.64
CA ARG A 111 18.26 21.18 -9.29
C ARG A 111 18.23 20.92 -10.78
#